data_AF-A0A8X6UWJ5-F1
#
_entry.id   AF-A0A8X6UWJ5-F1
#
_cell.length_a   1.000
_cell.length_b   1.000
_cell.length_c   1.000
_cell.angle_alpha   90.00
_cell.angle_beta   90.00
_cell.angle_gamma   90.00
#
_symmetry.space_group_name_H-M   'P 1'
#
loop_
_entity.id
_entity.type
_entity.pdbx_description
1 polymer ?
#
loop_
_entity_poly.entity_id
_entity_poly.type
_entity_poly.pdbx_seq_one_letter_code
_entity_poly.pdbx_strand_id
1 'polypeptide(L)'
;MNDNKILTSVQAESDPVDDETDEDERNNNNKSGKDASNADAFSLLGTAMECYEQQSECCPTQLLLLKRIINLAVKKRRCTMVQRKISDSVPQ
;
A
#
# COMPACT_ATOMS: atom_id res chain seq x y z
N MET A 1 -43.26 0.87 -16.51
CA MET A 1 -41.86 1.10 -16.09
C MET A 1 -41.47 -0.14 -15.30
N ASN A 2 -40.46 -0.84 -15.79
CA ASN A 2 -40.16 -2.25 -15.52
C ASN A 2 -39.49 -2.50 -14.16
N ASP A 3 -39.79 -3.69 -13.63
CA ASP A 3 -38.90 -4.66 -12.96
C ASP A 3 -38.25 -4.28 -11.63
N ASN A 4 -39.03 -4.37 -10.55
CA ASN A 4 -38.48 -4.70 -9.24
C ASN A 4 -38.40 -6.22 -9.05
N LYS A 5 -37.16 -6.73 -9.19
CA LYS A 5 -36.41 -7.48 -8.18
C LYS A 5 -37.08 -8.72 -7.54
N ILE A 6 -36.40 -9.86 -7.73
CA ILE A 6 -35.90 -10.85 -6.75
C ILE A 6 -36.18 -12.27 -7.29
N LEU A 7 -35.24 -12.84 -8.03
CA LEU A 7 -35.14 -14.29 -8.22
C LEU A 7 -34.17 -14.83 -7.15
N THR A 8 -34.74 -15.31 -6.05
CA THR A 8 -34.09 -16.28 -5.17
C THR A 8 -34.14 -17.64 -5.86
N SER A 9 -32.97 -18.22 -6.15
CA SER A 9 -32.77 -19.66 -6.10
C SER A 9 -31.28 -19.94 -6.01
N VAL A 10 -30.79 -20.02 -4.77
CA VAL A 10 -29.60 -20.78 -4.43
C VAL A 10 -30.01 -22.24 -4.53
N GLN A 11 -29.46 -22.95 -5.51
CA GLN A 11 -29.35 -24.40 -5.44
C GLN A 11 -27.87 -24.73 -5.49
N ALA A 12 -27.39 -25.20 -4.34
CA ALA A 12 -26.06 -25.71 -4.14
C ALA A 12 -25.94 -27.03 -4.89
N GLU A 13 -25.02 -27.08 -5.86
CA GLU A 13 -24.51 -28.32 -6.43
C GLU A 13 -22.99 -28.25 -6.21
N SER A 14 -22.55 -28.99 -5.23
CA SER A 14 -21.17 -29.22 -4.86
C SER A 14 -20.44 -30.02 -5.94
N ASP A 15 -19.28 -29.55 -6.37
CA ASP A 15 -18.13 -30.41 -6.70
C ASP A 15 -16.82 -29.65 -6.43
N PRO A 16 -15.82 -30.28 -5.78
CA PRO A 16 -14.51 -29.70 -5.56
C PRO A 16 -13.67 -29.93 -6.82
N VAL A 17 -13.49 -28.91 -7.64
CA VAL A 17 -12.38 -28.91 -8.59
C VAL A 17 -11.10 -28.58 -7.83
N ASP A 18 -10.47 -29.66 -7.38
CA ASP A 18 -9.02 -29.78 -7.26
C ASP A 18 -8.40 -29.37 -8.60
N ASP A 19 -8.04 -28.10 -8.70
CA ASP A 19 -7.24 -27.57 -9.80
C ASP A 19 -5.93 -27.09 -9.17
N GLU A 20 -5.03 -28.05 -8.99
CA GLU A 20 -3.58 -27.87 -8.86
C GLU A 20 -3.07 -27.18 -10.15
N THR A 21 -3.46 -25.93 -10.36
CA THR A 21 -2.86 -25.08 -11.38
C THR A 21 -1.87 -24.17 -10.67
N ASP A 22 -0.65 -24.69 -10.63
CA ASP A 22 0.62 -24.01 -10.52
C ASP A 22 0.70 -22.87 -11.56
N GLU A 23 0.01 -21.78 -11.29
CA GLU A 23 0.22 -20.51 -11.96
C GLU A 23 1.07 -19.65 -11.04
N ASP A 24 2.36 -19.99 -11.05
CA ASP A 24 3.49 -19.11 -10.79
C ASP A 24 3.49 -17.90 -11.77
N GLU A 25 2.33 -17.26 -11.98
CA GLU A 25 2.25 -15.91 -12.49
C GLU A 25 2.70 -14.96 -11.38
N ARG A 26 4.03 -14.96 -11.17
CA ARG A 26 4.74 -13.70 -11.08
C ARG A 26 4.40 -12.94 -12.36
N ASN A 27 3.24 -12.28 -12.35
CA ASN A 27 2.95 -11.16 -13.21
C ASN A 27 3.97 -10.10 -12.83
N ASN A 28 5.14 -10.26 -13.42
CA ASN A 28 6.24 -9.34 -13.53
C ASN A 28 5.70 -8.23 -14.44
N ASN A 29 4.71 -7.52 -13.92
CA ASN A 29 4.15 -6.36 -14.52
C ASN A 29 5.25 -5.33 -14.37
N ASN A 30 6.20 -5.39 -15.31
CA ASN A 30 7.14 -4.36 -15.69
C ASN A 30 6.32 -3.14 -16.12
N LYS A 31 5.57 -2.57 -15.18
CA LYS A 31 5.24 -1.17 -15.22
C LYS A 31 6.59 -0.51 -15.08
N SER A 32 7.13 -0.11 -16.23
CA SER A 32 8.14 0.93 -16.39
C SER A 32 7.62 2.25 -15.79
N GLY A 33 7.19 2.24 -14.54
CA GLY A 33 7.09 3.40 -13.70
C GLY A 33 8.50 3.61 -13.20
N LYS A 34 9.20 4.55 -13.82
CA LYS A 34 10.43 5.17 -13.33
C LYS A 34 10.44 5.05 -11.81
N ASP A 35 11.29 4.17 -11.25
CA ASP A 35 11.32 3.92 -9.80
C ASP A 35 11.40 5.29 -9.15
N ALA A 36 10.30 5.73 -8.55
CA ALA A 36 10.20 7.08 -8.03
C ALA A 36 11.38 7.21 -7.07
N SER A 37 12.21 8.22 -7.27
CA SER A 37 13.34 8.43 -6.36
C SER A 37 12.77 8.37 -4.95
N ASN A 38 13.53 7.82 -4.01
CA ASN A 38 13.11 7.78 -2.60
C ASN A 38 12.77 9.18 -2.04
N ALA A 39 13.02 10.28 -2.76
CA ALA A 39 12.47 11.60 -2.47
C ALA A 39 11.04 11.76 -3.03
N ASP A 40 10.84 11.46 -4.31
CA ASP A 40 9.56 11.57 -5.03
C ASP A 40 8.45 10.74 -4.39
N ALA A 41 8.78 9.53 -3.88
CA ALA A 41 7.82 8.67 -3.19
C ALA A 41 7.27 9.29 -1.89
N PHE A 42 8.09 10.03 -1.14
CA PHE A 42 7.66 10.68 0.11
C PHE A 42 6.85 11.94 -0.17
N SER A 43 7.21 12.69 -1.21
CA SER A 43 6.41 13.83 -1.66
C SER A 43 5.02 13.38 -2.11
N LEU A 44 4.94 12.31 -2.91
CA LEU A 44 3.66 11.74 -3.34
C LEU A 44 2.81 11.25 -2.16
N LEU A 45 3.44 10.60 -1.18
CA LEU A 45 2.77 10.19 0.05
C LEU A 45 2.22 11.39 0.84
N GLY A 46 2.95 12.51 0.88
CA GLY A 46 2.48 13.76 1.48
C GLY A 46 1.21 14.28 0.80
N THR A 47 1.21 14.37 -0.52
CA THR A 47 0.04 14.79 -1.30
C THR A 47 -1.14 13.84 -1.09
N ALA A 48 -0.91 12.52 -1.11
CA ALA A 48 -1.97 11.54 -0.87
C ALA A 48 -2.61 11.69 0.52
N MET A 49 -1.81 12.02 1.54
CA MET A 49 -2.30 12.30 2.89
C MET A 49 -3.18 13.55 2.92
N GLU A 50 -2.75 14.64 2.28
CA GLU A 50 -3.55 15.88 2.19
C GLU A 50 -4.89 15.63 1.49
N CYS A 51 -4.90 14.83 0.41
CA CYS A 51 -6.13 14.44 -0.27
C CYS A 51 -7.04 13.59 0.63
N TYR A 52 -6.47 12.63 1.37
CA TYR A 52 -7.22 11.76 2.28
C TYR A 52 -7.85 12.54 3.44
N GLU A 53 -7.17 13.59 3.94
CA GLU A 53 -7.68 14.48 4.99
C GLU A 53 -8.93 15.28 4.58
N GLN A 54 -9.09 15.53 3.28
CA GLN A 54 -10.21 16.30 2.74
C GLN A 54 -11.44 15.43 2.44
N GLN A 55 -11.32 14.10 2.48
CA GLN A 55 -12.45 13.20 2.20
C GLN A 55 -13.47 13.21 3.34
N SER A 56 -14.76 13.14 3.01
CA SER A 56 -15.86 13.10 3.99
C SER A 56 -15.81 11.87 4.90
N GLU A 57 -15.24 10.78 4.40
CA GLU A 57 -15.11 9.49 5.09
C GLU A 57 -13.84 9.43 5.95
N CYS A 58 -13.05 10.50 6.01
CA CYS A 58 -11.81 10.53 6.77
C CYS A 58 -12.09 10.33 8.26
N CYS A 59 -11.64 9.19 8.81
CA CYS A 59 -11.71 8.92 10.23
C CYS A 59 -10.49 9.55 10.94
N PRO A 60 -10.69 10.52 11.86
CA PRO A 60 -9.58 11.22 12.51
C PRO A 60 -8.61 10.28 13.25
N THR A 61 -9.14 9.21 13.85
CA THR A 61 -8.33 8.22 14.57
C THR A 61 -7.43 7.42 13.61
N GLN A 62 -7.97 6.98 12.47
CA GLN A 62 -7.18 6.25 11.47
C GLN A 62 -6.12 7.16 10.84
N LEU A 63 -6.49 8.40 10.53
CA LEU A 63 -5.56 9.42 10.04
C LEU A 63 -4.40 9.65 11.00
N LEU A 64 -4.69 9.79 12.30
CA LEU A 64 -3.65 9.99 13.32
C LEU A 64 -2.69 8.80 13.40
N LEU A 65 -3.22 7.58 13.34
CA LEU A 65 -2.40 6.36 13.32
C LEU A 65 -1.51 6.32 12.08
N LEU A 66 -2.05 6.66 10.90
CA LEU A 66 -1.30 6.70 9.65
C LEU A 66 -0.17 7.74 9.70
N LYS A 67 -0.45 8.97 10.17
CA LYS A 67 0.57 10.01 10.41
C LYS A 67 1.68 9.51 11.35
N ARG A 68 1.32 8.76 12.40
CA ARG A 68 2.30 8.19 13.34
C ARG A 68 3.20 7.14 12.68
N ILE A 69 2.65 6.26 11.85
CA ILE A 69 3.41 5.25 11.10
C ILE A 69 4.41 5.93 10.16
N ILE A 70 3.96 6.91 9.39
CA ILE A 70 4.81 7.66 8.46
C ILE A 70 5.96 8.35 9.22
N ASN A 71 5.65 9.02 10.34
CA ASN A 71 6.67 9.66 11.17
C ASN A 71 7.71 8.67 11.71
N LEU A 72 7.30 7.46 12.11
CA LEU A 72 8.22 6.42 12.54
C LEU A 72 9.13 5.94 11.40
N ALA A 73 8.59 5.76 10.19
CA ALA A 73 9.37 5.39 9.02
C ALA A 73 10.42 6.45 8.66
N VAL A 74 10.03 7.74 8.66
CA VAL A 74 10.94 8.87 8.42
C VAL A 74 12.03 8.93 9.50
N LYS A 75 11.67 8.77 10.78
CA LYS A 75 12.65 8.73 11.88
C LYS A 75 13.65 7.59 11.70
N LYS A 76 13.19 6.38 11.39
CA LYS A 76 14.07 5.23 11.12
C LYS A 76 15.03 5.51 9.98
N ARG A 77 14.55 6.07 8.87
CA ARG A 77 15.40 6.46 7.73
C ARG A 77 16.46 7.49 8.12
N ARG A 78 16.12 8.49 8.93
CA ARG A 78 17.10 9.47 9.43
C ARG A 78 18.16 8.81 10.30
N CYS A 79 17.76 7.92 11.21
CA CYS A 79 18.69 7.17 12.05
C CYS A 79 19.63 6.28 11.23
N THR A 80 19.13 5.52 10.25
CA THR A 80 19.97 4.66 9.42
C THR A 80 20.93 5.46 8.53
N MET A 81 20.50 6.62 8.04
CA MET A 81 21.37 7.53 7.28
C MET A 81 22.50 8.12 8.15
N VAL A 82 22.21 8.46 9.40
CA VAL A 82 23.22 8.97 10.36
C VAL A 82 24.19 7.86 10.77
N GLN A 83 23.71 6.64 11.02
CA GLN A 83 24.56 5.48 11.35
C GLN A 83 25.55 5.16 10.21
N ARG A 84 25.09 5.19 8.95
CA ARG A 84 25.98 4.98 7.79
C ARG A 84 27.12 6.00 7.75
N LYS A 85 26.84 7.29 7.99
CA LYS A 85 27.87 8.34 8.00
C LYS A 85 28.92 8.16 9.12
N ILE A 86 28.55 7.59 10.26
CA ILE A 86 29.48 7.36 11.37
C ILE A 86 30.41 6.18 11.06
N SER A 87 29.90 5.10 10.46
CA SER A 87 30.73 3.96 10.04
C SER A 87 31.77 4.33 8.98
N ASP A 88 31.45 5.27 8.09
CA ASP A 88 32.36 5.68 6.99
C ASP A 88 33.43 6.70 7.41
N SER A 89 33.38 7.23 8.64
CA SER A 89 34.29 8.30 9.11
C SER A 89 35.31 7.86 10.16
N VAL A 90 35.44 6.56 10.43
CA VAL A 90 36.52 6.03 11.26
C VAL A 90 37.75 5.76 10.37
N PRO A 91 38.86 6.50 10.52
CA PRO A 91 40.09 6.20 9.79
C PRO A 91 40.67 4.87 10.29
N GLN A 92 41.09 4.00 9.37
CA GLN A 92 41.95 2.85 9.68
C GLN A 92 43.34 3.30 10.11
#